data_AF-A0A447JJM3-F1
#
_entry.id   AF-A0A447JJM3-F1
#
_cell.length_a   1.000
_cell.length_b   1.000
_cell.length_c   1.000
_cell.angle_alpha   90.00
_cell.angle_beta   90.00
_cell.angle_gamma   90.00
#
_symmetry.space_group_name_H-M   'P 1'
#
loop_
_entity.id
_entity.type
_entity.pdbx_description
1 polymer ?
#
loop_
_entity_poly.entity_id
_entity_poly.type
_entity_poly.pdbx_seq_one_letter_code
_entity_poly.pdbx_strand_id
1 'polypeptide(L)'
;MDGELKNLKCNICQLTAITGLHRQTVVSRLSGVPLAPGSNEKNKLYLLTDVIRVLMETPVSQAAEHQDPNKMTPKERKNWFDSEKGRLWLEKEMKQVVPLSEVRQQMAAIVKAITQVLEVWPDKLERDKGWSADQLNEAQDVVDEVRILLVKAIQETADDDGE
;
A
#
# COMPACT_ATOMS: atom_id res chain seq x y z
N MET A 1 -18.25 -43.04 23.02
CA MET A 1 -17.89 -42.35 21.77
C MET A 1 -16.38 -42.26 21.56
N ASP A 2 -15.56 -42.04 22.60
CA ASP A 2 -14.10 -41.88 22.43
C ASP A 2 -13.34 -43.10 21.88
N GLY A 3 -13.87 -44.32 22.09
CA GLY A 3 -13.25 -45.56 21.58
C GLY A 3 -13.41 -45.78 20.08
N GLU A 4 -14.48 -45.23 19.48
CA GLU A 4 -14.79 -45.41 18.05
C GLU A 4 -13.91 -44.50 17.18
N LEU A 5 -13.72 -43.25 17.61
CA LEU A 5 -12.86 -42.29 16.91
C LEU A 5 -11.37 -42.67 16.95
N LYS A 6 -10.91 -43.31 18.05
CA LYS A 6 -9.52 -43.77 18.20
C LYS A 6 -9.10 -44.85 17.22
N ASN A 7 -10.06 -45.64 16.73
CA ASN A 7 -9.78 -46.76 15.82
C ASN A 7 -10.25 -46.49 14.38
N LEU A 8 -10.80 -45.30 14.11
CA LEU A 8 -11.31 -44.94 12.79
C LEU A 8 -10.15 -44.76 11.82
N LYS A 9 -10.15 -45.59 10.77
CA LYS A 9 -9.19 -45.54 9.67
C LYS A 9 -9.84 -44.90 8.46
N CYS A 10 -9.17 -43.92 7.87
CA CYS A 10 -9.63 -43.25 6.66
C CYS A 10 -8.63 -43.45 5.52
N ASN A 11 -9.13 -43.65 4.31
CA ASN A 11 -8.34 -43.58 3.09
C ASN A 11 -8.31 -42.15 2.52
N ILE A 12 -7.47 -41.91 1.52
CA ILE A 12 -7.31 -40.60 0.90
C ILE A 12 -8.64 -40.08 0.32
N CYS A 13 -9.46 -40.94 -0.28
CA CYS A 13 -10.74 -40.54 -0.87
C CYS A 13 -11.76 -40.09 0.19
N GLN A 14 -11.80 -40.78 1.34
CA GLN A 14 -12.62 -40.40 2.48
C GLN A 14 -12.15 -39.07 3.07
N LEU A 15 -10.83 -38.88 3.20
CA LEU A 15 -10.26 -37.62 3.67
C LEU A 15 -10.55 -36.47 2.70
N THR A 16 -10.50 -36.67 1.38
CA THR A 16 -10.92 -35.65 0.41
C THR A 16 -12.40 -35.32 0.51
N ALA A 17 -13.26 -36.32 0.73
CA ALA A 17 -14.70 -36.10 0.87
C ALA A 17 -15.04 -35.34 2.14
N ILE A 18 -14.36 -35.64 3.26
CA ILE A 18 -14.58 -34.98 4.55
C ILE A 18 -14.04 -33.54 4.54
N THR A 19 -12.87 -33.33 3.95
CA THR A 19 -12.20 -32.02 3.98
C THR A 19 -12.60 -31.07 2.85
N GLY A 20 -13.21 -31.57 1.78
CA GLY A 20 -13.49 -30.81 0.56
C GLY A 20 -12.24 -30.40 -0.23
N LEU A 21 -11.04 -30.85 0.19
CA LEU A 21 -9.78 -30.51 -0.45
C LEU A 21 -9.49 -31.41 -1.66
N HIS A 22 -8.79 -30.85 -2.64
CA HIS A 22 -8.31 -31.62 -3.79
C HIS A 22 -7.37 -32.75 -3.33
N ARG A 23 -7.43 -33.90 -4.01
CA ARG A 23 -6.67 -35.11 -3.66
C ARG A 23 -5.18 -34.86 -3.49
N GLN A 24 -4.57 -34.06 -4.37
CA GLN A 24 -3.14 -33.74 -4.28
C GLN A 24 -2.79 -32.96 -3.01
N THR A 25 -3.65 -32.04 -2.59
CA THR A 25 -3.48 -31.26 -1.35
C THR A 25 -3.55 -32.17 -0.13
N VAL A 26 -4.52 -33.10 -0.10
CA VAL A 26 -4.64 -34.09 0.97
C VAL A 26 -3.39 -34.98 1.02
N VAL A 27 -2.93 -35.49 -0.11
CA VAL A 27 -1.70 -36.33 -0.18
C VAL A 27 -0.47 -35.58 0.31
N SER A 28 -0.31 -34.31 -0.06
CA SER A 28 0.81 -33.48 0.38
C SER A 28 0.80 -33.27 1.89
N ARG A 29 -0.37 -32.96 2.48
CA ARG A 29 -0.53 -32.77 3.93
C ARG A 29 -0.34 -34.06 4.74
N LEU A 30 -0.61 -35.22 4.14
CA LEU A 30 -0.43 -36.53 4.78
C LEU A 30 1.00 -37.09 4.67
N SER A 31 1.93 -36.38 4.04
CA SER A 31 3.31 -36.87 3.83
C SER A 31 4.08 -37.21 5.11
N GLY A 32 3.73 -36.59 6.24
CA GLY A 32 4.30 -36.87 7.56
C GLY A 32 3.44 -37.77 8.47
N VAL A 33 2.30 -38.28 8.00
CA VAL A 33 1.39 -39.09 8.84
C VAL A 33 1.74 -40.58 8.70
N PRO A 34 1.90 -41.32 9.82
CA PRO A 34 2.16 -42.75 9.77
C PRO A 34 0.98 -43.52 9.15
N LEU A 35 1.28 -44.59 8.43
CA LEU A 35 0.27 -45.47 7.87
C LEU A 35 -0.34 -46.37 8.97
N ALA A 36 -1.65 -46.53 8.93
CA ALA A 36 -2.37 -47.38 9.86
C ALA A 36 -2.12 -48.87 9.58
N PRO A 37 -2.23 -49.75 10.61
CA PRO A 37 -2.15 -51.19 10.42
C PRO A 37 -3.17 -51.70 9.40
N GLY A 38 -2.74 -52.55 8.46
CA GLY A 38 -3.57 -53.05 7.34
C GLY A 38 -3.54 -52.18 6.08
N SER A 39 -2.71 -51.13 6.06
CA SER A 39 -2.42 -50.35 4.85
C SER A 39 -1.61 -51.17 3.84
N ASN A 40 -1.87 -51.00 2.55
CA ASN A 40 -1.09 -51.60 1.46
C ASN A 40 -0.78 -50.54 0.37
N GLU A 41 0.05 -50.88 -0.61
CA GLU A 41 0.49 -49.92 -1.65
C GLU A 41 -0.67 -49.33 -2.47
N LYS A 42 -1.76 -50.09 -2.65
CA LYS A 42 -2.93 -49.68 -3.43
C LYS A 42 -4.00 -48.95 -2.60
N ASN A 43 -4.00 -49.15 -1.28
CA ASN A 43 -4.99 -48.61 -0.35
C ASN A 43 -4.28 -48.13 0.93
N LYS A 44 -3.84 -46.88 0.90
CA LYS A 44 -3.21 -46.21 2.03
C LYS A 44 -4.26 -45.81 3.06
N LEU A 45 -4.12 -46.33 4.28
CA LEU A 45 -5.00 -46.05 5.41
C LEU A 45 -4.28 -45.22 6.46
N TYR A 46 -4.98 -44.26 7.04
CA TYR A 46 -4.48 -43.36 8.08
C TYR A 46 -5.42 -43.40 9.28
N LEU A 47 -4.88 -43.41 10.50
CA LEU A 47 -5.69 -43.23 11.70
C LEU A 47 -6.14 -41.78 11.77
N LEU A 48 -7.44 -41.55 12.00
CA LEU A 48 -7.98 -40.19 12.08
C LEU A 48 -7.27 -39.36 13.16
N THR A 49 -6.90 -39.99 14.28
CA THR A 49 -6.15 -39.35 15.37
C THR A 49 -4.77 -38.85 14.94
N ASP A 50 -4.06 -39.60 14.09
CA ASP A 50 -2.72 -39.24 13.63
C ASP A 50 -2.79 -38.13 12.58
N VAL A 51 -3.82 -38.18 11.72
CA VAL A 51 -4.12 -37.10 10.77
C VAL A 51 -4.42 -35.79 11.52
N ILE A 52 -5.29 -35.84 12.54
CA ILE A 52 -5.63 -34.65 13.33
C ILE A 52 -4.40 -34.14 14.08
N ARG A 53 -3.59 -35.03 14.67
CA ARG A 53 -2.37 -34.63 15.39
C ARG A 53 -1.42 -33.84 14.48
N VAL A 54 -1.09 -34.38 13.32
CA VAL A 54 -0.18 -33.71 12.37
C VAL A 54 -0.78 -32.39 11.88
N LEU A 55 -2.09 -32.32 11.66
CA LEU A 55 -2.76 -31.06 11.30
C LEU A 55 -2.69 -30.00 12.41
N MET A 56 -2.75 -30.41 13.68
CA MET A 56 -2.65 -29.51 14.84
C MET A 56 -1.19 -29.10 15.15
N GLU A 57 -0.23 -29.95 14.82
CA GLU A 57 1.21 -29.66 14.94
C GLU A 57 1.74 -28.83 13.76
N THR A 58 1.03 -28.81 12.63
CA THR A 58 1.40 -27.97 11.49
C THR A 58 1.19 -26.50 11.88
N PRO A 59 2.25 -25.68 11.92
CA PRO A 59 2.08 -24.27 12.24
C PRO A 59 1.16 -23.64 11.20
N VAL A 60 0.14 -22.91 11.66
CA VAL A 60 -0.71 -22.08 10.80
C VAL A 60 0.25 -21.21 9.99
N SER A 61 0.29 -21.40 8.67
CA SER A 61 1.17 -20.63 7.81
C SER A 61 0.92 -19.16 8.11
N GLN A 62 1.89 -18.49 8.75
CA GLN A 62 1.74 -17.11 9.16
C GLN A 62 1.70 -16.26 7.89
N ALA A 63 0.49 -15.93 7.45
CA ALA A 63 0.28 -14.95 6.37
C ALA A 63 0.96 -13.60 6.71
N ALA A 64 1.18 -13.32 7.99
CA ALA A 64 1.86 -12.13 8.48
C ALA A 64 3.40 -12.16 8.29
N GLU A 65 4.06 -13.32 8.36
CA GLU A 65 5.53 -13.39 8.20
C GLU A 65 5.99 -13.10 6.76
N HIS A 66 5.12 -13.36 5.78
CA HIS A 66 5.39 -13.10 4.36
C HIS A 66 5.09 -11.65 3.94
N GLN A 67 4.88 -10.72 4.88
CA GLN A 67 4.69 -9.31 4.56
C GLN A 67 5.97 -8.47 4.69
N ASP A 68 7.00 -8.97 5.37
CA ASP A 68 8.30 -8.30 5.46
C ASP A 68 9.17 -8.64 4.23
N PRO A 69 9.45 -7.69 3.32
CA PRO A 69 10.24 -7.96 2.12
C PRO A 69 11.63 -8.52 2.42
N ASN A 70 12.20 -8.26 3.60
CA ASN A 70 13.52 -8.74 3.99
C ASN A 70 13.54 -10.24 4.32
N LYS A 71 12.38 -10.81 4.68
CA LYS A 71 12.22 -12.23 5.02
C LYS A 71 11.71 -13.07 3.85
N MET A 72 11.31 -12.44 2.75
CA MET A 72 10.84 -13.11 1.53
C MET A 72 11.98 -13.68 0.69
N THR A 73 11.70 -14.76 -0.06
CA THR A 73 12.60 -15.24 -1.12
C THR A 73 12.73 -14.20 -2.25
N PRO A 74 13.78 -14.23 -3.09
CA PRO A 74 13.92 -13.28 -4.20
C PRO A 74 12.71 -13.22 -5.15
N LYS A 75 12.05 -14.36 -5.38
CA LYS A 75 10.85 -14.45 -6.23
C LYS A 75 9.64 -13.78 -5.59
N GLU A 76 9.39 -14.05 -4.31
CA GLU A 76 8.29 -13.46 -3.56
C GLU A 76 8.49 -11.95 -3.38
N ARG A 77 9.72 -11.53 -3.06
CA ARG A 77 10.09 -10.12 -2.95
C ARG A 77 9.81 -9.36 -4.24
N LYS A 78 10.17 -9.94 -5.39
CA LYS A 78 9.85 -9.34 -6.70
C LYS A 78 8.34 -9.18 -6.88
N ASN A 79 7.56 -10.23 -6.63
CA ASN A 79 6.11 -10.19 -6.76
C ASN A 79 5.48 -9.15 -5.81
N TRP A 80 6.03 -9.00 -4.60
CA TRP A 80 5.59 -7.99 -3.64
C TRP A 80 5.82 -6.57 -4.18
N PHE A 81 7.02 -6.25 -4.67
CA PHE A 81 7.30 -4.94 -5.26
C PHE A 81 6.51 -4.66 -6.54
N ASP A 82 6.28 -5.69 -7.37
CA ASP A 82 5.44 -5.58 -8.56
C ASP A 82 3.98 -5.25 -8.18
N SER A 83 3.45 -5.89 -7.11
CA SER A 83 2.14 -5.57 -6.54
C SER A 83 2.09 -4.12 -6.01
N GLU A 84 3.12 -3.70 -5.29
CA GLU A 84 3.20 -2.37 -4.69
C GLU A 84 3.29 -1.26 -5.76
N LYS A 85 4.02 -1.53 -6.83
CA LYS A 85 4.04 -0.66 -8.02
C LYS A 85 2.66 -0.55 -8.66
N GLY A 86 1.92 -1.65 -8.75
CA GLY A 86 0.54 -1.66 -9.23
C GLY A 86 -0.41 -0.84 -8.36
N ARG A 87 -0.28 -0.94 -7.03
CA ARG A 87 -1.02 -0.12 -6.06
C ARG A 87 -0.74 1.36 -6.28
N LEU A 88 0.54 1.77 -6.29
CA LEU A 88 0.93 3.17 -6.50
C LEU A 88 0.48 3.71 -7.86
N TRP A 89 0.51 2.88 -8.90
CA TRP A 89 -0.01 3.27 -10.22
C TRP A 89 -1.51 3.53 -10.18
N LEU A 90 -2.29 2.66 -9.53
CA LEU A 90 -3.73 2.83 -9.38
C LEU A 90 -4.06 4.09 -8.59
N GLU A 91 -3.35 4.35 -7.49
CA GLU A 91 -3.54 5.54 -6.67
C GLU A 91 -3.24 6.82 -7.45
N LYS A 92 -2.21 6.80 -8.29
CA LYS A 92 -1.89 7.91 -9.20
C LYS A 92 -2.99 8.12 -10.24
N GLU A 93 -3.51 7.05 -10.83
CA GLU A 93 -4.59 7.13 -11.83
C GLU A 93 -5.89 7.65 -11.22
N MET A 94 -6.21 7.21 -10.00
CA MET A 94 -7.33 7.70 -9.19
C MET A 94 -7.09 9.10 -8.60
N LYS A 95 -5.95 9.73 -8.87
CA LYS A 95 -5.58 11.06 -8.36
C LYS A 95 -5.57 11.15 -6.83
N GLN A 96 -5.32 10.03 -6.16
CA GLN A 96 -5.15 9.98 -4.71
C GLN A 96 -3.76 10.45 -4.28
N VAL A 97 -2.77 10.28 -5.16
CA VAL A 97 -1.39 10.76 -4.97
C VAL A 97 -0.94 11.59 -6.16
N VAL A 98 -0.19 12.65 -5.90
CA VAL A 98 0.38 13.55 -6.91
C VAL A 98 1.90 13.59 -6.76
N PRO A 99 2.68 13.52 -7.85
CA PRO A 99 4.12 13.70 -7.79
C PRO A 99 4.51 15.08 -7.22
N LEU A 100 5.51 15.11 -6.34
CA LEU A 100 6.00 16.34 -5.72
C LEU A 100 6.41 17.42 -6.74
N SER A 101 7.03 17.00 -7.86
CA SER A 101 7.40 17.93 -8.94
C SER A 101 6.20 18.63 -9.56
N GLU A 102 5.07 17.93 -9.69
CA GLU A 102 3.84 18.48 -10.26
C GLU A 102 3.23 19.51 -9.30
N VAL A 103 3.18 19.19 -7.99
CA VAL A 103 2.76 20.16 -6.96
C VAL A 103 3.62 21.42 -7.00
N ARG A 104 4.96 21.27 -7.01
CA ARG A 104 5.89 22.40 -7.07
C ARG A 104 5.68 23.27 -8.32
N GLN A 105 5.48 22.64 -9.49
CA GLN A 105 5.21 23.37 -10.73
C GLN A 105 3.91 24.16 -10.67
N GLN A 106 2.84 23.56 -10.14
CA GLN A 106 1.54 24.24 -10.00
C GLN A 106 1.63 25.42 -9.02
N MET A 107 2.25 25.23 -7.87
CA MET A 107 2.41 26.33 -6.90
C MET A 107 3.28 27.46 -7.46
N ALA A 108 4.38 27.14 -8.15
CA ALA A 108 5.21 28.14 -8.83
C ALA A 108 4.42 28.90 -9.92
N ALA A 109 3.56 28.21 -10.68
CA ALA A 109 2.71 28.86 -11.69
C ALA A 109 1.72 29.84 -11.06
N ILE A 110 1.11 29.49 -9.92
CA ILE A 110 0.19 30.36 -9.17
C ILE A 110 0.93 31.61 -8.67
N VAL A 111 2.06 31.43 -7.99
CA VAL A 111 2.85 32.56 -7.46
C VAL A 111 3.29 33.48 -8.60
N LYS A 112 3.79 32.91 -9.70
CA LYS A 112 4.19 33.69 -10.88
C LYS A 112 3.04 34.51 -11.47
N ALA A 113 1.84 33.92 -11.59
CA ALA A 113 0.67 34.64 -12.08
C ALA A 113 0.28 35.81 -11.17
N ILE A 114 0.34 35.62 -9.85
CA ILE A 114 0.07 36.69 -8.87
C ILE A 114 1.12 37.79 -8.98
N THR A 115 2.42 37.44 -8.95
CA THR A 115 3.51 38.42 -9.04
C THR A 115 3.44 39.23 -10.32
N GLN A 116 3.13 38.61 -11.46
CA GLN A 116 2.95 39.34 -12.72
C GLN A 116 1.86 40.41 -12.66
N VAL A 117 0.75 40.16 -11.95
CA VAL A 117 -0.29 41.17 -11.75
C VAL A 117 0.20 42.28 -10.81
N LEU A 118 0.86 41.90 -9.71
CA LEU A 118 1.39 42.85 -8.74
C LEU A 118 2.50 43.76 -9.30
N GLU A 119 3.19 43.36 -10.37
CA GLU A 119 4.22 44.17 -11.03
C GLU A 119 3.63 45.26 -11.94
N VAL A 120 2.47 45.00 -12.55
CA VAL A 120 1.93 45.85 -13.63
C VAL A 120 0.64 46.58 -13.25
N TRP A 121 0.13 46.38 -12.03
CA TRP A 121 -1.09 47.06 -11.58
C TRP A 121 -0.93 48.60 -11.49
N PRO A 122 0.23 49.17 -11.10
CA PRO A 122 0.35 50.63 -11.00
C PRO A 122 0.19 51.27 -12.38
N ASP A 123 0.94 50.77 -13.37
CA ASP A 123 0.88 51.21 -14.77
C ASP A 123 -0.55 51.12 -15.34
N LYS A 124 -1.27 50.05 -15.02
CA LYS A 124 -2.66 49.87 -15.47
C LYS A 124 -3.59 50.92 -14.87
N LEU A 125 -3.48 51.23 -13.58
CA LEU A 125 -4.35 52.23 -12.95
C LEU A 125 -3.96 53.66 -13.32
N GLU A 126 -2.67 53.94 -13.48
CA GLU A 126 -2.20 55.22 -14.03
C GLU A 126 -2.80 55.45 -15.42
N ARG A 127 -2.64 54.47 -16.34
CA ARG A 127 -3.11 54.60 -17.72
C ARG A 127 -4.64 54.56 -17.85
N ASP A 128 -5.30 53.60 -17.20
CA ASP A 128 -6.72 53.31 -17.46
C ASP A 128 -7.66 54.13 -16.54
N LYS A 129 -7.15 54.63 -15.42
CA LYS A 129 -7.93 55.38 -14.41
C LYS A 129 -7.37 56.76 -14.07
N GLY A 130 -6.19 57.12 -14.59
CA GLY A 130 -5.58 58.42 -14.34
C GLY A 130 -5.22 58.64 -12.89
N TRP A 131 -4.86 57.57 -12.17
CA TRP A 131 -4.44 57.69 -10.76
C TRP A 131 -3.22 58.60 -10.64
N SER A 132 -3.23 59.45 -9.61
CA SER A 132 -2.08 60.30 -9.28
C SER A 132 -0.97 59.48 -8.61
N ALA A 133 0.25 60.03 -8.62
CA ALA A 133 1.40 59.41 -7.96
C ALA A 133 1.15 59.14 -6.46
N ASP A 134 0.50 60.06 -5.76
CA ASP A 134 0.20 59.92 -4.33
C ASP A 134 -0.76 58.75 -4.06
N GLN A 135 -1.81 58.60 -4.88
CA GLN A 135 -2.76 57.48 -4.78
C GLN A 135 -2.11 56.14 -5.11
N LEU A 136 -1.18 56.11 -6.07
CA LEU A 136 -0.43 54.91 -6.40
C LEU A 136 0.50 54.51 -5.27
N ASN A 137 1.20 55.47 -4.65
CA ASN A 137 2.09 55.20 -3.52
C ASN A 137 1.31 54.63 -2.31
N GLU A 138 0.17 55.23 -1.94
CA GLU A 138 -0.66 54.74 -0.83
C GLU A 138 -1.13 53.30 -1.05
N ALA A 139 -1.56 52.96 -2.26
CA ALA A 139 -1.96 51.60 -2.59
C ALA A 139 -0.76 50.64 -2.76
N GLN A 140 0.40 51.13 -3.19
CA GLN A 140 1.63 50.35 -3.32
C GLN A 140 2.13 49.90 -1.94
N ASP A 141 2.03 50.74 -0.91
CA ASP A 141 2.40 50.36 0.46
C ASP A 141 1.61 49.12 0.92
N VAL A 142 0.30 49.09 0.67
CA VAL A 142 -0.56 47.94 1.01
C VAL A 142 -0.20 46.70 0.18
N VAL A 143 0.13 46.87 -1.10
CA VAL A 143 0.55 45.76 -1.97
C VAL A 143 1.91 45.18 -1.53
N ASP A 144 2.82 46.04 -1.09
CA ASP A 144 4.14 45.61 -0.62
C ASP A 144 4.05 44.83 0.69
N GLU A 145 3.12 45.16 1.58
CA GLU A 145 2.81 44.32 2.75
C GLU A 145 2.39 42.89 2.33
N VAL A 146 1.55 42.76 1.30
CA VAL A 146 1.13 41.46 0.75
C VAL A 146 2.33 40.71 0.14
N ARG A 147 3.21 41.40 -0.59
CA ARG A 147 4.43 40.80 -1.15
C ARG A 147 5.35 40.28 -0.05
N ILE A 148 5.55 41.05 1.02
CA ILE A 148 6.38 40.65 2.17
C ILE A 148 5.78 39.41 2.85
N LEU A 149 4.46 39.38 3.04
CA LEU A 149 3.78 38.23 3.63
C LEU A 149 3.95 36.96 2.76
N LEU A 150 3.83 37.09 1.44
CA LEU A 150 4.07 35.99 0.50
C LEU A 150 5.50 35.44 0.60
N VAL A 151 6.50 36.32 0.67
CA VAL A 151 7.91 35.92 0.84
C VAL A 151 8.10 35.18 2.16
N LYS A 152 7.57 35.72 3.26
CA LYS A 152 7.68 35.10 4.58
C LYS A 152 7.06 33.71 4.62
N ALA A 153 5.86 33.54 4.06
CA ALA A 153 5.19 32.26 3.99
C ALA A 153 6.00 31.21 3.20
N ILE A 154 6.63 31.62 2.09
CA ILE A 154 7.50 30.73 1.30
C ILE A 154 8.76 30.34 2.09
N GLN A 155 9.38 31.28 2.81
CA GLN A 155 10.58 31.02 3.62
C GLN A 155 10.28 30.09 4.80
N GLU A 156 9.21 30.35 5.55
CA GLU A 156 8.80 29.49 6.67
C GLU A 156 8.57 28.03 6.22
N THR A 157 8.00 27.81 5.04
CA THR A 157 7.83 26.45 4.48
C THR A 157 9.13 25.82 3.99
N ALA A 158 10.10 26.62 3.54
CA ALA A 158 11.38 26.10 3.07
C ALA A 158 12.29 25.66 4.22
N ASP A 159 12.16 26.30 5.38
CA ASP A 159 12.89 25.96 6.59
C ASP A 159 12.33 24.69 7.26
N ASP A 160 11.01 24.45 7.18
CA ASP A 160 10.32 23.24 7.70
C ASP A 160 10.62 21.97 6.87
N ASP A 161 10.81 22.10 5.55
CA ASP A 161 11.21 21.00 4.65
C ASP A 161 12.69 20.55 4.83
N GLY A 162 13.47 21.25 5.68
CA GLY A 162 14.89 21.04 5.91
C GLY A 162 15.26 20.23 7.16
N GLU A 163 14.31 19.87 8.01
CA GLU A 163 14.46 18.97 9.18
C GLU A 163 14.02 17.53 8.87
#